data_AF-A0A7W1PZG8-F1
#
_entry.id   AF-A0A7W1PZG8-F1
#
_cell.length_a   1.000
_cell.length_b   1.000
_cell.length_c   1.000
_cell.angle_alpha   90.00
_cell.angle_beta   90.00
_cell.angle_gamma   90.00
#
_symmetry.space_group_name_H-M   'P 1'
#
loop_
_entity.id
_entity.type
_entity.pdbx_description
1 polymer ?
#
loop_
_entity_poly.entity_id
_entity_poly.type
_entity_poly.pdbx_seq_one_letter_code
_entity_poly.pdbx_strand_id
1 'polypeptide(L)'
;MQDRAVDLIDEWTEAQARVIELLADLSPEHAELLVPACPDWTVRDLFSHMVGLGVDVVAGDEPDDHNSAWTDKQVAQRRDHDIPTLVAEWLSVTAPLQDWMLTHGTRPLGDVIIHE
;
A
#
# COMPACT_ATOMS: atom_id res chain seq x y z
N MET A 1 -13.60 8.59 21.17
CA MET A 1 -13.56 8.62 19.69
C MET A 1 -12.13 8.75 19.20
N GLN A 2 -11.32 9.62 19.80
CA GLN A 2 -9.87 9.73 19.54
C GLN A 2 -9.15 8.39 19.73
N ASP A 3 -9.40 7.67 20.84
CA ASP A 3 -8.73 6.40 21.15
C ASP A 3 -8.90 5.34 20.05
N ARG A 4 -10.13 5.15 19.54
CA ARG A 4 -10.40 4.21 18.44
C ARG A 4 -9.69 4.59 17.14
N ALA A 5 -9.50 5.88 16.87
CA ALA A 5 -8.79 6.31 15.67
C ALA A 5 -7.29 6.00 15.78
N VAL A 6 -6.71 6.19 16.97
CA VAL A 6 -5.33 5.80 17.27
C VAL A 6 -5.17 4.28 17.14
N ASP A 7 -6.06 3.48 17.74
CA ASP A 7 -6.02 2.01 17.65
C ASP A 7 -6.02 1.51 16.18
N LEU A 8 -6.78 2.16 15.30
CA LEU A 8 -6.85 1.78 13.88
C LEU A 8 -5.64 2.22 13.06
N ILE A 9 -4.95 3.29 13.47
CA ILE A 9 -3.69 3.72 12.85
C ILE A 9 -2.54 2.83 13.31
N ASP A 10 -2.57 2.41 14.58
CA ASP A 10 -1.65 1.41 15.10
C ASP A 10 -1.82 0.08 14.36
N GLU A 11 -3.06 -0.40 14.16
CA GLU A 11 -3.32 -1.60 13.34
C GLU A 11 -2.80 -1.43 11.90
N TRP A 12 -3.02 -0.28 11.26
CA TRP A 12 -2.49 -0.04 9.92
C TRP A 12 -0.96 -0.10 9.89
N THR A 13 -0.31 0.41 10.94
CA THR A 13 1.15 0.40 11.08
C THR A 13 1.68 -1.02 11.29
N GLU A 14 0.98 -1.83 12.09
CA GLU A 14 1.30 -3.24 12.29
C GLU A 14 1.11 -4.05 11.00
N ALA A 15 0.02 -3.83 10.27
CA ALA A 15 -0.23 -4.48 8.99
C ALA A 15 0.83 -4.11 7.94
N GLN A 16 1.23 -2.83 7.86
CA GLN A 16 2.36 -2.41 7.03
C GLN A 16 3.64 -3.21 7.38
N ALA A 17 3.96 -3.34 8.68
CA ALA A 17 5.14 -4.07 9.12
C ALA A 17 5.09 -5.56 8.74
N ARG A 18 3.93 -6.22 8.89
CA ARG A 18 3.74 -7.63 8.49
C ARG A 18 3.94 -7.83 6.99
N VAL A 19 3.39 -6.94 6.16
CA VAL A 19 3.56 -6.98 4.70
C VAL A 19 5.05 -6.81 4.33
N ILE A 20 5.74 -5.84 4.95
CA ILE A 20 7.17 -5.63 4.71
C ILE A 20 7.98 -6.87 5.13
N GLU A 21 7.67 -7.48 6.27
CA GLU A 21 8.33 -8.70 6.75
C GLU A 21 8.12 -9.87 5.78
N LEU A 22 6.89 -10.07 5.28
CA LEU A 22 6.57 -11.10 4.29
C LEU A 22 7.38 -10.94 2.99
N LEU A 23 7.65 -9.70 2.59
CA LEU A 23 8.34 -9.37 1.36
C LEU A 23 9.88 -9.30 1.50
N ALA A 24 10.40 -9.16 2.73
CA ALA A 24 11.83 -8.94 2.99
C ALA A 24 12.74 -10.03 2.43
N ASP A 25 12.30 -11.29 2.49
CA ASP A 25 13.07 -12.46 2.02
C ASP A 25 12.55 -13.00 0.67
N LEU A 26 11.67 -12.26 -0.01
CA LEU A 26 11.09 -12.68 -1.27
C LEU A 26 12.13 -12.62 -2.40
N SER A 27 12.35 -13.74 -3.09
CA SER A 27 13.21 -13.74 -4.28
C SER A 27 12.55 -12.95 -5.42
N PRO A 28 13.33 -12.39 -6.36
CA PRO A 28 12.78 -11.72 -7.54
C PRO A 28 11.82 -12.60 -8.35
N GLU A 29 12.09 -13.91 -8.43
CA GLU A 29 11.23 -14.87 -9.11
C GLU A 29 9.86 -15.04 -8.43
N HIS A 30 9.84 -15.03 -7.09
CA HIS A 30 8.58 -15.08 -6.34
C HIS A 30 7.79 -13.77 -6.40
N ALA A 31 8.47 -12.62 -6.58
CA ALA A 31 7.83 -11.33 -6.78
C ALA A 31 7.00 -11.27 -8.09
N GLU A 32 7.36 -12.10 -9.07
CA GLU A 32 6.69 -12.18 -10.38
C GLU A 32 5.57 -13.25 -10.41
N LEU A 33 5.28 -13.92 -9.29
CA LEU A 33 4.15 -14.86 -9.23
C LEU A 33 2.82 -14.11 -9.25
N LEU A 34 1.85 -14.64 -10.00
CA LEU A 34 0.48 -14.11 -10.01
C LEU A 34 -0.23 -14.36 -8.67
N VAL A 35 -0.94 -13.36 -8.19
CA VAL A 35 -1.72 -13.44 -6.95
C VAL A 35 -3.05 -14.15 -7.24
N PRO A 36 -3.40 -15.28 -6.58
CA PRO A 36 -4.63 -16.01 -6.89
C PRO A 36 -5.93 -15.20 -6.74
N ALA A 37 -5.96 -14.25 -5.80
CA ALA A 37 -7.10 -13.36 -5.58
C ALA A 37 -7.14 -12.16 -6.55
N CYS A 38 -6.00 -11.80 -7.15
CA CYS A 38 -5.84 -10.71 -8.13
C CYS A 38 -5.07 -11.27 -9.34
N PRO A 39 -5.70 -12.13 -10.17
CA PRO A 39 -4.99 -12.98 -11.13
C PRO A 39 -4.31 -12.22 -12.27
N ASP A 40 -4.64 -10.95 -12.45
CA ASP A 40 -4.00 -10.07 -13.44
C ASP A 40 -2.71 -9.42 -12.90
N TRP A 41 -2.42 -9.56 -11.61
CA TRP A 41 -1.31 -8.91 -10.92
C TRP A 41 -0.32 -9.91 -10.34
N THR A 42 0.96 -9.59 -10.50
CA THR A 42 2.03 -10.24 -9.73
C THR A 42 2.02 -9.78 -8.28
N VAL A 43 2.76 -10.47 -7.40
CA VAL A 43 3.01 -10.01 -6.02
C VAL A 43 3.58 -8.58 -6.03
N ARG A 44 4.50 -8.29 -6.96
CA ARG A 44 5.08 -6.95 -7.12
C ARG A 44 4.06 -5.91 -7.59
N ASP A 45 3.14 -6.28 -8.47
CA ASP A 45 2.07 -5.36 -8.92
C ASP A 45 1.12 -5.05 -7.77
N LEU A 46 0.69 -6.07 -7.02
CA LEU A 46 -0.16 -5.85 -5.85
C LEU A 46 0.52 -4.97 -4.80
N PHE A 47 1.80 -5.22 -4.53
CA PHE A 47 2.56 -4.37 -3.62
C PHE A 47 2.71 -2.94 -4.15
N SER A 48 2.94 -2.77 -5.47
CA SER A 48 3.01 -1.46 -6.11
C SER A 48 1.70 -0.66 -5.97
N HIS A 49 0.55 -1.33 -6.01
CA HIS A 49 -0.75 -0.72 -5.71
C HIS A 49 -0.81 -0.22 -4.25
N MET A 50 -0.49 -1.05 -3.27
CA MET A 50 -0.52 -0.66 -1.85
C MET A 50 0.38 0.55 -1.55
N VAL A 51 1.60 0.56 -2.11
CA VAL A 51 2.52 1.70 -2.01
C VAL A 51 1.95 2.93 -2.72
N GLY A 52 1.45 2.74 -3.94
CA GLY A 52 0.90 3.82 -4.77
C GLY A 52 -0.31 4.50 -4.17
N LEU A 53 -1.22 3.74 -3.55
CA LEU A 53 -2.34 4.28 -2.79
C LEU A 53 -1.83 5.27 -1.76
N GLY A 54 -0.89 4.88 -0.90
CA GLY A 54 -0.34 5.73 0.15
C GLY A 54 0.29 7.02 -0.38
N VAL A 55 1.05 6.91 -1.47
CA VAL A 55 1.67 8.05 -2.16
C VAL A 55 0.62 9.02 -2.71
N ASP A 56 -0.40 8.50 -3.39
CA ASP A 56 -1.46 9.31 -3.99
C ASP A 56 -2.32 9.99 -2.92
N VAL A 57 -2.64 9.30 -1.81
CA VAL A 57 -3.35 9.88 -0.65
C VAL A 57 -2.62 11.11 -0.12
N VAL A 58 -1.31 10.95 0.16
CA VAL A 58 -0.48 11.99 0.75
C VAL A 58 -0.31 13.16 -0.22
N ALA A 59 -0.24 12.88 -1.53
CA ALA A 59 -0.16 13.90 -2.57
C ALA A 59 -1.51 14.60 -2.86
N GLY A 60 -2.63 14.07 -2.36
CA GLY A 60 -3.97 14.53 -2.72
C GLY A 60 -4.32 14.24 -4.19
N ASP A 61 -3.71 13.22 -4.80
CA ASP A 61 -3.94 12.77 -6.18
C ASP A 61 -4.92 11.57 -6.19
N GLU A 62 -6.00 11.70 -5.44
CA GLU A 62 -7.05 10.68 -5.30
C GLU A 62 -8.33 11.12 -6.04
N PRO A 63 -8.84 10.34 -7.01
CA PRO A 63 -10.12 10.61 -7.63
C PRO A 63 -11.27 10.18 -6.71
N ASP A 64 -12.38 10.93 -6.77
CA ASP A 64 -13.57 10.68 -5.93
C ASP A 64 -14.16 9.26 -6.05
N ASP A 65 -13.99 8.60 -7.21
CA ASP A 65 -14.59 7.30 -7.51
C ASP A 65 -13.63 6.11 -7.37
N HIS A 66 -12.36 6.34 -7.02
CA HIS A 66 -11.30 5.32 -6.91
C HIS A 66 -11.31 4.31 -8.08
N ASN A 67 -11.47 4.82 -9.31
CA ASN A 67 -11.64 3.97 -10.48
C ASN A 67 -10.40 3.14 -10.83
N SER A 68 -10.58 2.12 -11.68
CA SER A 68 -9.51 1.20 -12.08
C SER A 68 -8.34 1.88 -12.79
N ALA A 69 -8.55 3.00 -13.49
CA ALA A 69 -7.46 3.70 -14.16
C ALA A 69 -6.48 4.35 -13.17
N TRP A 70 -6.97 4.72 -11.98
CA TRP A 70 -6.14 5.22 -10.89
C TRP A 70 -5.28 4.11 -10.29
N THR A 71 -5.89 2.96 -10.02
CA THR A 71 -5.20 1.74 -9.59
C THR A 71 -4.15 1.28 -10.63
N ASP A 72 -4.51 1.24 -11.91
CA ASP A 72 -3.60 0.85 -12.99
C ASP A 72 -2.40 1.81 -13.10
N LYS A 73 -2.60 3.10 -12.83
CA LYS A 73 -1.54 4.12 -12.81
C LYS A 73 -0.53 3.84 -11.69
N GLN A 74 -0.99 3.42 -10.51
CA GLN A 74 -0.13 3.13 -9.36
C GLN A 74 0.84 1.99 -9.64
N VAL A 75 0.33 0.91 -10.23
CA VAL A 75 1.12 -0.23 -10.72
C VAL A 75 2.05 0.23 -11.84
N ALA A 76 1.50 0.98 -12.80
CA ALA A 76 2.22 1.41 -14.00
C ALA A 76 3.47 2.24 -13.73
N GLN A 77 3.38 3.17 -12.77
CA GLN A 77 4.46 4.07 -12.39
C GLN A 77 5.62 3.34 -11.69
N ARG A 78 5.37 2.14 -11.16
CA ARG A 78 6.29 1.35 -10.35
C ARG A 78 6.80 0.08 -11.05
N ARG A 79 6.49 -0.06 -12.34
CA ARG A 79 6.87 -1.24 -13.14
C ARG A 79 8.37 -1.56 -13.16
N ASP A 80 9.23 -0.59 -12.92
CA ASP A 80 10.69 -0.78 -12.90
C ASP A 80 11.27 -0.81 -11.48
N HIS A 81 10.43 -0.75 -10.42
CA HIS A 81 10.87 -0.80 -9.03
C HIS A 81 10.94 -2.26 -8.55
N ASP A 82 12.02 -2.60 -7.85
CA ASP A 82 12.13 -3.85 -7.11
C ASP A 82 11.49 -3.76 -5.72
N ILE A 83 11.32 -4.90 -5.05
CA ILE A 83 10.70 -4.96 -3.71
C ILE A 83 11.39 -4.03 -2.70
N PRO A 84 12.75 -4.00 -2.59
CA PRO A 84 13.42 -3.05 -1.69
C PRO A 84 13.12 -1.59 -2.00
N THR A 85 13.05 -1.20 -3.28
CA THR A 85 12.70 0.17 -3.69
C THR A 85 11.27 0.52 -3.27
N LEU A 86 10.32 -0.41 -3.46
CA LEU A 86 8.93 -0.23 -3.07
C LEU A 86 8.76 -0.12 -1.55
N VAL A 87 9.48 -0.94 -0.77
CA VAL A 87 9.51 -0.84 0.69
C VAL A 87 10.03 0.53 1.13
N ALA A 88 11.13 1.00 0.54
CA ALA A 88 11.70 2.31 0.86
C ALA A 88 10.72 3.45 0.53
N GLU A 89 10.02 3.35 -0.60
CA GLU A 89 8.98 4.31 -0.99
C GLU A 89 7.83 4.32 0.02
N TRP A 90 7.31 3.15 0.40
CA TRP A 90 6.21 3.07 1.36
C TRP A 90 6.58 3.62 2.74
N LEU A 91 7.78 3.28 3.22
CA LEU A 91 8.32 3.81 4.48
C LEU A 91 8.48 5.33 4.44
N SER A 92 8.79 5.91 3.28
CA SER A 92 8.93 7.36 3.12
C SER A 92 7.62 8.12 3.32
N VAL A 93 6.47 7.45 3.10
CA VAL A 93 5.13 8.02 3.26
C VAL A 93 4.40 7.54 4.51
N THR A 94 4.99 6.66 5.34
CA THR A 94 4.35 6.14 6.56
C THR A 94 3.86 7.25 7.49
N ALA A 95 4.76 8.13 7.96
CA ALA A 95 4.37 9.20 8.87
C ALA A 95 3.39 10.22 8.24
N PRO A 96 3.62 10.71 7.01
CA PRO A 96 2.63 11.54 6.31
C PRO A 96 1.24 10.91 6.18
N LEU A 97 1.17 9.59 5.93
CA LEU A 97 -0.09 8.89 5.78
C LEU A 97 -0.79 8.68 7.14
N GLN A 98 -0.05 8.43 8.21
CA GLN A 98 -0.58 8.41 9.58
C GLN A 98 -1.20 9.78 9.96
N ASP A 99 -0.50 10.89 9.65
CA ASP A 99 -1.00 12.25 9.87
C ASP A 99 -2.27 12.53 9.04
N TRP A 100 -2.30 12.06 7.80
CA TRP A 100 -3.49 12.12 6.96
C TRP A 100 -4.65 11.32 7.57
N MET A 101 -4.40 10.11 8.07
CA MET A 101 -5.43 9.26 8.68
C MET A 101 -6.01 9.86 9.97
N LEU A 102 -5.18 10.53 10.78
CA LEU A 102 -5.63 11.26 11.97
C LEU A 102 -6.65 12.36 11.64
N THR A 103 -6.54 12.94 10.44
CA THR A 103 -7.31 14.13 10.04
C THR A 103 -8.48 13.80 9.10
N HIS A 104 -8.37 12.75 8.29
CA HIS A 104 -9.33 12.39 7.24
C HIS A 104 -9.99 11.02 7.44
N GLY A 105 -9.56 10.26 8.45
CA GLY A 105 -10.06 8.93 8.76
C GLY A 105 -9.19 7.80 8.22
N THR A 106 -9.51 6.57 8.61
CA THR A 106 -8.59 5.43 8.48
C THR A 106 -8.87 4.56 7.26
N ARG A 107 -9.36 5.11 6.14
CA ARG A 107 -9.64 4.30 4.94
C ARG A 107 -8.45 3.48 4.41
N PRO A 108 -7.18 3.95 4.49
CA PRO A 108 -6.03 3.16 4.01
C PRO A 108 -5.85 1.83 4.75
N LEU A 109 -6.39 1.70 5.98
CA LEU A 109 -6.42 0.43 6.70
C LEU A 109 -7.17 -0.65 5.92
N GLY A 110 -8.29 -0.30 5.28
CA GLY A 110 -9.08 -1.28 4.53
C GLY A 110 -8.30 -1.90 3.38
N ASP A 111 -7.49 -1.10 2.68
CA ASP A 111 -6.66 -1.57 1.56
C ASP A 111 -5.57 -2.53 2.03
N VAL A 112 -4.81 -2.15 3.07
CA VAL A 112 -3.71 -2.98 3.58
C VAL A 112 -4.22 -4.32 4.13
N ILE A 113 -5.31 -4.33 4.89
CA ILE A 113 -5.87 -5.56 5.49
C ILE A 113 -6.46 -6.51 4.43
N ILE A 114 -6.94 -6.00 3.29
CA ILE A 114 -7.45 -6.85 2.20
C ILE A 114 -6.30 -7.51 1.42
N HIS A 115 -5.09 -6.94 1.47
CA HIS A 115 -3.96 -7.32 0.62
C HIS A 115 -2.75 -7.92 1.36
N GLU A 116 -2.75 -7.93 2.70
CA GLU A 116 -1.78 -8.71 3.50
C GLU A 116 -2.01 -10.23 3.43
#